data_AF-A0A819N6M5-F1
#
_entry.id   AF-A0A819N6M5-F1
#
_cell.length_a   1.000
_cell.length_b   1.000
_cell.length_c   1.000
_cell.angle_alpha   90.00
_cell.angle_beta   90.00
_cell.angle_gamma   90.00
#
_symmetry.space_group_name_H-M   'P 1'
#
loop_
_entity.id
_entity.type
_entity.pdbx_description
1 polymer ?
#
loop_
_entity_poly.entity_id
_entity_poly.type
_entity_poly.pdbx_seq_one_letter_code
_entity_poly.pdbx_strand_id
1 'polypeptide(L)'
;MVYGGEEFRTTLAAAIDLEKELRGSIAGFNMPQFAVDMPGGGGKRLVSTFEAYDRDTGISIFQSSRIMERKSDRDKLGSNLYFYFDPLR
;
A
#
# COMPACT_ATOMS: atom_id res chain seq x y z
N MET A 1 -6.74 5.44 -9.58
CA MET A 1 -7.49 4.17 -9.58
C MET A 1 -7.85 3.82 -11.01
N VAL A 2 -7.90 2.53 -11.33
CA VAL A 2 -8.38 2.06 -12.63
C VAL A 2 -9.90 2.13 -12.63
N TYR A 3 -10.49 2.72 -13.67
CA TYR A 3 -11.93 2.84 -13.80
C TYR A 3 -12.58 1.46 -13.98
N GLY A 4 -13.71 1.21 -13.31
CA GLY A 4 -14.44 -0.08 -13.38
C GLY A 4 -13.73 -1.24 -12.68
N GLY A 5 -12.85 -0.96 -11.71
CA GLY A 5 -12.16 -2.00 -10.93
C GLY A 5 -12.61 -2.09 -9.47
N GLU A 6 -13.66 -1.36 -9.07
CA GLU A 6 -14.02 -1.23 -7.66
C GLU A 6 -14.57 -2.53 -7.09
N GLU A 7 -15.41 -3.23 -7.84
CA GLU A 7 -16.05 -4.48 -7.47
C GLU A 7 -15.07 -5.64 -7.24
N PHE A 8 -13.84 -5.53 -7.75
CA PHE A 8 -12.79 -6.52 -7.59
C PHE A 8 -11.82 -6.20 -6.44
N ARG A 9 -11.91 -5.01 -5.86
CA ARG A 9 -11.00 -4.59 -4.80
C ARG A 9 -11.33 -5.27 -3.48
N THR A 10 -10.29 -5.49 -2.69
CA THR A 10 -10.38 -5.97 -1.31
C THR A 10 -9.74 -4.94 -0.38
N THR A 11 -10.01 -5.05 0.91
CA THR A 11 -9.39 -4.19 1.92
C THR A 11 -7.91 -4.54 2.09
N LEU A 12 -7.11 -3.57 2.53
CA LEU A 12 -5.72 -3.80 2.93
C LEU A 12 -5.64 -4.87 4.03
N ALA A 13 -6.60 -4.86 4.98
CA ALA A 13 -6.71 -5.89 6.01
C ALA A 13 -6.80 -7.31 5.43
N ALA A 14 -7.63 -7.52 4.40
CA ALA A 14 -7.78 -8.84 3.79
C ALA A 14 -6.46 -9.33 3.16
N ALA A 15 -5.69 -8.43 2.52
CA ALA A 15 -4.39 -8.77 1.96
C ALA A 15 -3.37 -9.11 3.05
N ILE A 16 -3.35 -8.37 4.18
CA ILE A 16 -2.48 -8.64 5.33
C ILE A 16 -2.82 -9.98 5.98
N ASP A 17 -4.10 -10.27 6.14
CA ASP A 17 -4.54 -11.50 6.80
C ASP A 17 -4.19 -12.72 5.93
N LEU A 18 -4.37 -12.61 4.61
CA LEU A 18 -3.94 -13.65 3.68
C LEU A 18 -2.41 -13.85 3.65
N GLU A 19 -1.63 -12.76 3.73
CA GLU A 19 -0.18 -12.87 3.87
C GLU A 19 0.21 -13.65 5.15
N LYS A 20 -0.47 -13.38 6.28
CA LYS A 20 -0.20 -14.06 7.56
C LYS A 20 -0.57 -15.54 7.52
N GLU A 21 -1.69 -15.90 6.90
CA GLU A 21 -2.10 -17.29 6.75
C GLU A 21 -1.12 -18.11 5.89
N LEU A 22 -0.55 -17.49 4.86
CA LEU A 22 0.40 -18.15 3.98
C LEU A 22 1.83 -18.20 4.57
N ARG A 23 2.19 -17.24 5.43
CA ARG A 23 3.52 -17.16 6.02
C ARG A 23 3.76 -18.32 6.99
N GLY A 24 4.73 -19.18 6.64
CA GLY A 24 5.09 -20.36 7.43
C GLY A 24 4.37 -21.64 7.00
N SER A 25 3.38 -21.56 6.11
CA SER A 25 2.74 -22.74 5.49
C SER A 25 3.46 -23.22 4.23
N ILE A 26 4.27 -22.36 3.60
CA ILE A 26 5.10 -22.66 2.44
C ILE A 26 6.57 -22.28 2.69
N ALA A 27 7.47 -22.86 1.90
CA ALA A 27 8.89 -22.50 1.95
C ALA A 27 9.09 -21.00 1.68
N GLY A 28 9.95 -20.34 2.46
CA GLY A 28 10.10 -18.89 2.42
C GLY A 28 10.49 -18.32 1.06
N PHE A 29 11.24 -19.06 0.25
CA PHE A 29 11.61 -18.62 -1.11
C PHE A 29 10.44 -18.61 -2.10
N ASN A 30 9.36 -19.34 -1.80
CA ASN A 30 8.11 -19.34 -2.58
C ASN A 30 7.10 -18.30 -2.07
N MET A 31 7.42 -17.58 -0.99
CA MET A 31 6.49 -16.64 -0.39
C MET A 31 6.26 -15.44 -1.33
N PRO A 32 5.03 -15.23 -1.84
CA PRO A 32 4.75 -14.07 -2.68
C PRO A 32 4.85 -12.77 -1.88
N GLN A 33 5.17 -11.69 -2.60
CA GLN A 33 5.11 -10.35 -2.04
C GLN A 33 3.72 -9.77 -2.25
N PHE A 34 2.97 -9.63 -1.16
CA PHE A 34 1.71 -8.90 -1.15
C PHE A 34 2.02 -7.42 -1.20
N ALA A 35 1.60 -6.75 -2.27
CA ALA A 35 1.93 -5.36 -2.51
C ALA A 35 0.73 -4.55 -3.02
N VAL A 36 0.70 -3.30 -2.61
CA VAL A 36 -0.20 -2.26 -3.12
C VAL A 36 0.59 -1.29 -3.99
N ASP A 37 -0.01 -0.81 -5.06
CA ASP A 37 0.58 0.23 -5.91
C ASP A 37 0.12 1.61 -5.44
N MET A 38 1.05 2.45 -5.01
CA MET A 38 0.72 3.75 -4.44
C MET A 38 0.23 4.72 -5.52
N PRO A 39 -0.90 5.40 -5.31
CA PRO A 39 -1.39 6.40 -6.25
C PRO A 39 -0.36 7.52 -6.41
N GLY A 40 -0.29 8.14 -7.60
CA GLY A 40 0.60 9.28 -7.82
C GLY A 40 2.09 8.95 -7.96
N GLY A 41 2.45 7.67 -8.17
CA GLY A 41 3.84 7.28 -8.48
C GLY A 41 4.72 6.98 -7.26
N GLY A 42 4.11 6.67 -6.11
CA GLY A 42 4.84 6.23 -4.91
C GLY A 42 5.50 4.85 -5.04
N GLY A 43 5.13 4.10 -6.08
CA GLY A 43 5.63 2.77 -6.40
C GLY A 43 4.88 1.66 -5.65
N LYS A 44 5.34 0.42 -5.85
CA LYS A 44 4.80 -0.75 -5.15
C LYS A 44 5.34 -0.82 -3.72
N ARG A 45 4.45 -0.98 -2.75
CA ARG A 45 4.79 -1.15 -1.34
C ARG A 45 4.22 -2.45 -0.80
N LEU A 46 4.96 -3.11 0.07
CA LEU A 46 4.46 -4.29 0.75
C LEU A 46 3.27 -3.90 1.64
N VAL A 47 2.25 -4.74 1.69
CA VAL A 47 1.03 -4.47 2.49
C VAL A 47 1.32 -4.33 3.98
N SER A 48 2.44 -4.85 4.46
CA SER A 48 2.88 -4.79 5.86
C SER A 48 3.71 -3.56 6.22
N THR A 49 4.04 -2.67 5.27
CA THR A 49 4.89 -1.49 5.50
C THR A 49 4.10 -0.18 5.50
N PHE A 50 2.86 -0.19 5.99
CA PHE A 50 2.09 1.04 6.23
C PHE A 50 2.59 1.73 7.51
N GLU A 51 2.51 3.05 7.54
CA GLU A 51 2.80 3.88 8.71
C GLU A 51 1.60 3.95 9.66
N ALA A 52 0.41 4.04 9.08
CA ALA A 52 -0.85 4.06 9.80
C ALA A 52 -1.95 3.41 8.96
N TYR A 53 -2.90 2.76 9.61
CA TYR A 53 -4.08 2.20 8.97
C TYR A 53 -5.27 2.31 9.92
N ASP A 54 -6.23 3.13 9.53
CA ASP A 54 -7.53 3.22 10.17
C ASP A 54 -8.50 2.27 9.47
N ARG A 55 -8.93 1.24 10.20
CA ARG A 55 -9.82 0.19 9.69
C ARG A 55 -11.29 0.61 9.65
N ASP A 56 -11.67 1.62 10.42
CA ASP A 56 -13.04 2.14 10.44
C ASP A 56 -13.30 3.01 9.22
N THR A 57 -12.31 3.84 8.84
CA THR A 57 -12.38 4.67 7.63
C THR A 57 -11.82 3.99 6.38
N GLY A 58 -11.06 2.91 6.53
CA GLY A 58 -10.41 2.21 5.42
C GLY A 58 -9.23 3.00 4.82
N ILE A 59 -8.66 3.95 5.56
CA ILE A 59 -7.58 4.82 5.07
C ILE A 59 -6.25 4.35 5.65
N SER A 60 -5.30 4.09 4.77
CA SER A 60 -3.93 3.71 5.11
C SER A 60 -2.92 4.71 4.54
N ILE A 61 -1.80 4.87 5.24
CA ILE A 61 -0.72 5.80 4.91
C ILE A 61 0.55 4.99 4.69
N PHE A 62 1.20 5.20 3.55
CA PHE A 62 2.50 4.61 3.23
C PHE A 62 3.54 5.71 3.03
N GLN A 63 4.76 5.48 3.49
CA GLN A 63 5.89 6.32 3.16
C GLN A 63 6.66 5.73 1.99
N SER A 64 7.04 6.54 0.99
CA SER A 64 7.97 6.15 -0.08
C SER A 64 9.40 6.60 0.24
N SER A 65 10.38 5.73 0.04
CA SER A 65 11.81 6.04 0.18
C SER A 65 12.43 6.59 -1.12
N ARG A 66 11.60 6.85 -2.13
CA ARG A 66 12.07 7.37 -3.42
C ARG A 66 12.83 8.67 -3.19
N ILE A 67 14.12 8.67 -3.57
CA ILE A 67 14.91 9.90 -3.67
C ILE A 67 14.22 10.76 -4.73
N MET A 68 13.53 11.81 -4.28
CA MET A 68 12.94 12.79 -5.18
C MET A 68 14.05 13.66 -5.76
N GLU A 69 14.78 13.16 -6.77
CA GLU A 69 15.84 13.92 -7.43
C GLU A 69 15.31 15.14 -8.22
N ARG A 70 13.99 15.29 -8.40
CA ARG A 70 13.38 16.37 -9.19
C ARG A 70 12.09 16.92 -8.61
N LYS A 71 12.16 17.43 -7.38
CA LYS A 71 11.14 18.34 -6.87
C LYS A 71 11.84 19.56 -6.26
N SER A 72 11.30 20.74 -6.54
CA SER A 72 11.87 22.02 -6.09
C SER A 72 11.95 22.04 -4.56
N ASP A 73 12.85 22.82 -3.95
CA ASP A 73 12.99 22.83 -2.48
C ASP A 73 11.69 23.20 -1.74
N ARG A 74 10.71 23.81 -2.42
CA ARG A 74 9.36 24.08 -1.90
C ARG A 74 8.45 22.85 -1.79
N ASP A 75 8.79 21.77 -2.48
CA ASP A 75 8.02 20.52 -2.52
C ASP A 75 8.56 19.43 -1.59
N LYS A 76 9.63 19.70 -0.82
CA LYS A 76 10.32 18.69 0.03
C LYS A 76 9.70 18.54 1.43
N LEU A 77 8.87 19.49 1.85
CA LEU A 77 8.28 19.48 3.20
C LEU A 77 6.98 18.64 3.19
N GLY A 78 7.10 17.34 3.47
CA GLY A 78 5.97 16.41 3.67
C GLY A 78 5.66 15.43 2.52
N SER A 79 6.52 15.30 1.51
CA SER A 79 6.14 14.89 0.15
C SER A 79 6.28 13.41 -0.23
N ASN A 80 6.49 12.52 0.75
CA ASN A 80 6.65 11.09 0.51
C ASN A 80 5.54 10.23 1.13
N LEU A 81 4.49 10.82 1.69
CA LEU A 81 3.35 10.10 2.21
C LEU A 81 2.30 9.89 1.12
N TYR A 82 1.76 8.68 1.07
CA TYR A 82 0.77 8.24 0.09
C TYR A 82 -0.41 7.64 0.83
N PHE A 83 -1.61 8.12 0.50
CA PHE A 83 -2.85 7.57 1.03
C PHE A 83 -3.32 6.43 0.11
N TYR A 84 -3.66 5.31 0.71
CA TYR A 84 -4.33 4.20 0.05
C TYR A 84 -5.66 3.94 0.75
N PHE A 85 -6.69 3.77 -0.05
CA PHE A 85 -8.07 3.64 0.41
C PHE A 85 -8.51 2.21 0.21
N ASP A 86 -9.33 1.69 1.11
CA ASP A 86 -10.08 0.44 0.94
C ASP A 86 -11.25 0.64 -0.04
N PRO A 87 -11.87 -0.44 -0.55
CA PRO A 87 -13.04 -0.34 -1.42
C PRO A 87 -14.24 0.27 -0.70
N LEU A 88 -15.08 0.99 -1.45
CA LEU A 88 -16.38 1.46 -0.98
C LEU A 88 -17.31 0.25 -0.76
N ARG A 89 -17.94 0.19 0.42
CA ARG A 89 -18.99 -0.80 0.74
C ARG A 89 -20.36 -0.17 0.64
#